data_AF-A0A392Q1F0-F1
#
_entry.id   AF-A0A392Q1F0-F1
#
_cell.length_a   1.000
_cell.length_b   1.000
_cell.length_c   1.000
_cell.angle_alpha   90.00
_cell.angle_beta   90.00
_cell.angle_gamma   90.00
#
_symmetry.space_group_name_H-M   'P 1'
#
loop_
_entity.id
_entity.type
_entity.pdbx_description
1 polymer ?
#
loop_
_entity_poly.entity_id
_entity_poly.type
_entity_poly.pdbx_seq_one_letter_code
_entity_poly.pdbx_strand_id
1 'polypeptide(L)'
;MGTNMYPSSALLGQHKDESIAALPVDDLIEKADGFAGVFPEHKYEIVKRLQARKHICGMTGDGVNDAPALKKADIGIAVADATDAARSASDIVLTEPGLSVIISAV
;
A
#
# COMPACT_ATOMS: atom_id res chain seq x y z
N MET A 1 -6.82 15.17 0.42
CA MET A 1 -7.33 13.82 0.12
C MET A 1 -7.31 13.67 -1.38
N GLY A 2 -6.73 12.59 -1.89
CA GLY A 2 -6.77 12.32 -3.32
C GLY A 2 -8.19 12.03 -3.80
N THR A 3 -8.41 12.20 -5.10
CA THR A 3 -9.73 12.05 -5.73
C THR A 3 -9.83 10.79 -6.58
N ASN A 4 -8.71 10.13 -6.87
CA ASN A 4 -8.62 8.96 -7.75
C ASN A 4 -8.64 7.66 -6.93
N MET A 5 -9.80 7.35 -6.35
CA MET A 5 -10.02 6.13 -5.57
C MET A 5 -10.63 5.02 -6.43
N TYR A 6 -10.07 3.82 -6.36
CA TYR A 6 -10.52 2.68 -7.16
C TYR A 6 -10.89 1.46 -6.28
N PRO A 7 -11.85 0.62 -6.68
CA PRO A 7 -12.08 -0.65 -5.98
C PRO A 7 -10.95 -1.63 -6.25
N SER A 8 -10.72 -2.58 -5.35
CA SER A 8 -9.74 -3.64 -5.52
C SER A 8 -9.98 -4.51 -6.76
N SER A 9 -11.21 -4.58 -7.28
CA SER A 9 -11.53 -5.26 -8.54
C SER A 9 -10.81 -4.66 -9.75
N ALA A 10 -10.42 -3.38 -9.69
CA ALA A 10 -9.66 -2.72 -10.74
C ALA A 10 -8.24 -3.30 -10.89
N LEU A 11 -7.69 -3.89 -9.82
CA LEU A 11 -6.39 -4.58 -9.84
C LEU A 11 -6.46 -5.93 -10.57
N LEU A 12 -7.65 -6.54 -10.65
CA LEU A 12 -7.88 -7.85 -11.26
C LEU A 12 -8.20 -7.77 -12.76
N GLY A 13 -8.16 -6.57 -13.36
CA GLY A 13 -8.53 -6.35 -14.76
C GLY A 13 -10.02 -6.63 -15.07
N GLN A 14 -10.86 -6.74 -14.04
CA GLN A 14 -12.31 -6.90 -14.20
C GLN A 14 -12.94 -5.51 -14.36
N HIS A 15 -12.76 -4.96 -15.56
CA HIS A 15 -13.25 -3.64 -15.94
C HIS A 15 -14.79 -3.65 -16.09
N LYS A 16 -15.51 -3.05 -15.14
CA LYS A 16 -16.94 -2.72 -15.29
C LYS A 16 -17.18 -1.25 -15.67
N ASP A 17 -16.14 -0.43 -15.67
CA ASP A 17 -16.20 0.99 -15.96
C ASP A 17 -15.36 1.30 -17.22
N GLU A 18 -16.03 1.76 -18.28
CA GLU A 18 -15.42 2.05 -19.59
C GLU A 18 -14.34 3.14 -19.52
N SER A 19 -14.36 4.00 -18.48
CA SER A 19 -13.34 5.03 -18.25
C SER A 19 -12.01 4.49 -17.69
N ILE A 20 -12.06 3.33 -17.02
CA ILE A 20 -10.90 2.65 -16.40
C ILE A 20 -10.33 1.56 -17.35
N ALA A 21 -11.11 1.14 -18.35
CA ALA A 21 -10.82 0.03 -19.26
C ALA A 21 -9.60 0.23 -20.19
N ALA A 22 -9.00 1.42 -20.24
CA ALA A 22 -7.94 1.74 -21.20
C ALA A 22 -6.50 1.69 -20.64
N LEU A 23 -6.31 1.68 -19.31
CA LEU A 23 -4.98 1.76 -18.72
C LEU A 23 -4.48 0.40 -18.23
N PRO A 24 -3.22 0.02 -18.52
CA PRO A 24 -2.57 -1.11 -17.87
C PRO A 24 -2.65 -0.99 -16.35
N VAL A 25 -2.81 -2.11 -15.64
CA VAL A 25 -2.93 -2.15 -14.17
C VAL A 25 -1.78 -1.42 -13.48
N ASP A 26 -0.57 -1.49 -14.04
CA ASP A 26 0.60 -0.81 -13.46
C ASP A 26 0.48 0.72 -13.55
N ASP A 27 -0.02 1.25 -14.67
CA ASP A 27 -0.25 2.69 -14.83
C ASP A 27 -1.44 3.17 -14.00
N LEU A 28 -2.43 2.28 -13.76
CA LEU A 28 -3.52 2.56 -12.81
C LEU A 28 -2.98 2.68 -11.39
N ILE A 29 -2.12 1.76 -10.95
CA ILE A 29 -1.51 1.80 -9.62
C ILE A 29 -0.70 3.09 -9.41
N GLU A 30 0.05 3.54 -10.41
CA GLU A 30 0.83 4.79 -10.31
C GLU A 30 -0.04 6.06 -10.25
N LYS A 31 -1.22 6.05 -10.87
CA LYS A 31 -2.13 7.21 -10.92
C LYS A 31 -3.19 7.21 -9.82
N ALA A 32 -3.37 6.08 -9.14
CA ALA A 32 -4.35 5.92 -8.08
C ALA A 32 -3.89 6.63 -6.81
N ASP A 33 -4.81 7.37 -6.21
CA ASP A 33 -4.61 7.95 -4.87
C ASP A 33 -4.94 6.92 -3.78
N GLY A 34 -5.70 5.86 -4.11
CA GLY A 34 -5.96 4.77 -3.20
C GLY A 34 -6.87 3.68 -3.76
N PHE A 35 -6.86 2.54 -3.07
CA PHE A 35 -7.67 1.37 -3.40
C PHE A 35 -8.55 0.98 -2.21
N ALA A 36 -9.84 0.76 -2.47
CA ALA A 36 -10.82 0.36 -1.47
C ALA A 36 -11.11 -1.15 -1.52
N GLY A 37 -11.36 -1.76 -0.36
CA GLY A 37 -11.71 -3.19 -0.27
C GLY A 37 -10.56 -4.13 -0.68
N VAL A 38 -9.32 -3.74 -0.39
CA VAL A 38 -8.12 -4.52 -0.73
C VAL A 38 -7.87 -5.67 0.25
N PHE A 39 -7.57 -6.83 -0.29
CA PHE A 39 -7.12 -8.01 0.46
C PHE A 39 -5.60 -7.95 0.72
N PRO A 40 -5.08 -8.72 1.70
CA PRO A 40 -3.65 -8.76 2.01
C PRO A 40 -2.75 -9.00 0.78
N GLU A 41 -3.17 -9.89 -0.12
CA GLU A 41 -2.44 -10.26 -1.34
C GLU A 41 -2.34 -9.08 -2.31
N HIS A 42 -3.39 -8.25 -2.38
CA HIS A 42 -3.40 -7.06 -3.22
C HIS A 42 -2.39 -6.00 -2.74
N LYS A 43 -2.26 -5.82 -1.41
CA LYS A 43 -1.27 -4.88 -0.84
C LYS A 43 0.16 -5.29 -1.23
N TYR A 44 0.47 -6.58 -1.10
CA TYR A 44 1.76 -7.13 -1.49
C TYR A 44 2.03 -6.93 -2.99
N GLU A 45 1.05 -7.23 -3.84
CA GLU A 45 1.20 -7.12 -5.29
C GLU A 45 1.38 -5.66 -5.74
N ILE A 46 0.68 -4.70 -5.12
CA ILE A 46 0.87 -3.26 -5.38
C ILE A 46 2.32 -2.84 -5.10
N VAL A 47 2.85 -3.19 -3.92
CA VAL A 47 4.24 -2.86 -3.55
C VAL A 47 5.22 -3.49 -4.55
N LYS A 48 5.03 -4.78 -4.88
CA LYS A 48 5.88 -5.49 -5.83
C LYS A 48 5.89 -4.84 -7.22
N ARG A 49 4.72 -4.39 -7.71
CA ARG A 49 4.60 -3.73 -9.03
C ARG A 49 5.25 -2.35 -9.06
N LEU A 50 5.05 -1.55 -8.00
CA LEU A 50 5.70 -0.25 -7.87
C LEU A 50 7.23 -0.41 -7.82
N GLN A 51 7.74 -1.39 -7.05
CA GLN A 51 9.16 -1.72 -7.03
C GLN A 51 9.69 -2.19 -8.39
N ALA A 52 8.93 -2.98 -9.14
CA ALA A 52 9.31 -3.42 -10.50
C ALA A 52 9.46 -2.24 -11.47
N ARG A 53 8.77 -1.12 -11.20
CA ARG A 53 8.89 0.15 -11.92
C ARG A 53 9.93 1.10 -11.32
N LYS A 54 10.77 0.60 -10.41
CA LYS A 54 11.87 1.31 -9.75
C LYS A 54 11.44 2.41 -8.78
N HIS A 55 10.19 2.38 -8.30
CA HIS A 55 9.79 3.22 -7.17
C HIS A 55 10.38 2.66 -5.88
N ILE A 56 10.78 3.57 -4.97
CA ILE A 56 11.08 3.22 -3.58
C ILE A 56 9.75 3.22 -2.83
N CYS A 57 9.38 2.08 -2.26
CA CYS A 57 8.08 1.90 -1.62
C CYS A 57 8.21 1.89 -0.11
N GLY A 58 7.57 2.86 0.54
CA GLY A 58 7.24 2.80 1.96
C GLY A 58 5.85 2.19 2.16
N MET A 59 5.71 1.20 3.04
CA MET A 59 4.43 0.60 3.40
C MET A 59 4.15 0.85 4.87
N THR A 60 2.95 1.30 5.22
CA THR A 60 2.51 1.45 6.60
C THR A 60 1.39 0.45 6.93
N GLY A 61 1.38 -0.09 8.14
CA GLY A 61 0.38 -1.07 8.57
C GLY A 61 0.37 -1.28 10.08
N ASP A 62 -0.68 -1.95 10.55
CA ASP A 62 -0.93 -2.19 11.98
C ASP A 62 -1.21 -3.66 12.29
N GLY A 63 -1.76 -4.40 11.33
CA GLY A 63 -2.19 -5.78 11.51
C GLY A 63 -1.27 -6.84 10.94
N VAL A 64 -1.51 -8.09 11.36
CA VAL A 64 -0.89 -9.32 10.80
C VAL A 64 -1.07 -9.42 9.29
N ASN A 65 -2.17 -8.88 8.77
CA ASN A 65 -2.52 -8.86 7.35
C ASN A 65 -1.56 -8.02 6.52
N ASP A 66 -0.90 -7.03 7.14
CA ASP A 66 0.03 -6.13 6.45
C ASP A 66 1.47 -6.64 6.50
N ALA A 67 1.77 -7.61 7.36
CA ALA A 67 3.13 -8.13 7.57
C ALA A 67 3.83 -8.55 6.26
N PRO A 68 3.16 -9.25 5.30
CA PRO A 68 3.81 -9.59 4.03
C PRO A 68 4.16 -8.35 3.19
N ALA A 69 3.27 -7.35 3.14
CA ALA A 69 3.49 -6.12 2.38
C ALA A 69 4.53 -5.20 3.04
N LEU A 70 4.49 -5.09 4.38
CA LEU A 70 5.49 -4.39 5.19
C LEU A 70 6.89 -4.96 4.93
N LYS A 71 7.02 -6.29 4.92
CA LYS A 71 8.31 -6.94 4.70
C LYS A 71 8.80 -6.84 3.26
N LYS A 72 7.87 -6.69 2.31
CA LYS A 72 8.18 -6.58 0.88
C LYS A 72 8.63 -5.19 0.48
N ALA A 73 8.10 -4.17 1.14
CA ALA A 73 8.44 -2.77 0.93
C ALA A 73 9.93 -2.51 1.18
N ASP A 74 10.45 -1.43 0.60
CA ASP A 74 11.83 -0.99 0.85
C ASP A 74 11.97 -0.47 2.28
N ILE A 75 10.88 0.11 2.82
CA ILE A 75 10.76 0.49 4.22
C ILE A 75 9.36 0.11 4.72
N GLY A 76 9.29 -0.82 5.67
CA GLY A 76 8.08 -1.15 6.40
C GLY A 76 7.93 -0.28 7.66
N ILE A 77 6.75 0.31 7.86
CA ILE A 77 6.46 1.20 8.99
C ILE A 77 5.25 0.66 9.77
N ALA A 78 5.47 0.28 11.02
CA ALA A 78 4.39 -0.08 11.94
C ALA A 78 3.94 1.15 12.74
N VAL A 79 2.63 1.32 12.91
CA VAL A 79 2.08 2.40 13.75
C VAL A 79 2.21 2.09 15.25
N ALA A 80 2.03 3.11 16.09
CA ALA A 80 2.24 3.01 17.54
C ALA A 80 1.41 1.93 18.24
N ASP A 81 0.24 1.59 17.71
CA ASP A 81 -0.68 0.59 18.26
C ASP A 81 -0.71 -0.71 17.43
N ALA A 82 0.29 -0.91 16.57
CA ALA A 82 0.39 -2.09 15.73
C ALA A 82 0.55 -3.38 16.56
N THR A 83 0.06 -4.48 16.00
CA THR A 83 0.28 -5.84 16.51
C THR A 83 1.76 -6.21 16.51
N ASP A 84 2.18 -7.09 17.42
CA ASP A 84 3.58 -7.55 17.50
C ASP A 84 4.08 -8.16 16.19
N ALA A 85 3.19 -8.82 15.45
CA ALA A 85 3.51 -9.35 14.13
C ALA A 85 3.83 -8.25 13.11
N ALA A 86 3.05 -7.17 13.08
CA ALA A 86 3.33 -6.03 12.20
C ALA A 86 4.62 -5.32 12.60
N ARG A 87 4.86 -5.11 13.90
CA ARG A 87 6.12 -4.52 14.42
C ARG A 87 7.35 -5.36 14.07
N SER A 88 7.23 -6.68 14.17
CA SER A 88 8.33 -7.59 13.82
C SER A 88 8.58 -7.63 12.30
N ALA A 89 7.59 -7.31 11.47
CA ALA A 89 7.72 -7.27 10.03
C ALA A 89 8.22 -5.92 9.49
N SER A 90 8.04 -4.84 10.25
CA SER A 90 8.45 -3.47 9.92
C SER A 90 9.91 -3.17 10.27
N ASP A 91 10.51 -2.21 9.57
CA ASP A 91 11.84 -1.67 9.85
C ASP A 91 11.79 -0.51 10.87
N ILE A 92 10.68 0.23 10.88
CA ILE A 92 10.43 1.36 11.77
C ILE A 92 9.12 1.16 12.52
N VAL A 93 9.12 1.47 13.81
CA VAL A 93 7.91 1.50 14.65
C VAL A 93 7.69 2.93 15.13
N LEU A 94 6.57 3.54 14.74
CA LEU A 94 6.19 4.87 15.22
C LEU A 94 5.81 4.79 16.69
N THR A 95 6.25 5.76 17.49
CA THR A 95 5.91 5.84 18.92
C THR A 95 4.68 6.73 19.17
N GLU A 96 4.27 7.49 18.17
CA GLU A 96 3.09 8.36 18.21
C GLU A 96 2.07 7.92 17.16
N PRO A 97 0.77 8.04 17.45
CA PRO A 97 -0.27 7.72 16.48
C PRO A 97 -0.31 8.75 15.34
N GLY A 98 -0.70 8.30 14.16
CA GLY A 98 -0.94 9.15 13.00
C GLY A 98 0.15 9.08 11.92
N LEU A 99 -0.26 9.36 10.69
CA LEU A 99 0.61 9.28 9.50
C LEU A 99 1.51 10.51 9.33
N SER A 100 1.22 11.62 10.02
CA SER A 100 2.00 12.85 9.92
C SER A 100 3.44 12.68 10.39
N VAL A 101 3.69 11.73 11.30
CA VAL A 101 5.03 11.43 11.81
C VAL A 101 5.95 10.93 10.68
N ILE A 102 5.39 10.22 9.68
CA ILE A 102 6.14 9.75 8.51
C ILE A 102 6.67 10.93 7.70
N ILE A 103 5.88 12.01 7.56
CA ILE A 103 6.28 13.21 6.83
C ILE A 103 7.43 13.92 7.54
N SER A 104 7.42 13.95 8.88
CA SER A 104 8.50 14.58 9.66
C SER A 104 9.81 13.77 9.65
N ALA A 105 9.74 12.47 9.36
CA ALA A 105 10.89 11.57 9.40
C ALA A 105 11.69 11.53 8.08
N VAL A 106 11.14 12.07 7.00
CA VAL A 106 11.71 12.10 5.63
C VAL A 106 12.00 13.53 5.22
#